data_AF-A0A8D2IVQ4-F1
#
_entry.id   AF-A0A8D2IVQ4-F1
#
_cell.length_a   1.000
_cell.length_b   1.000
_cell.length_c   1.000
_cell.angle_alpha   90.00
_cell.angle_beta   90.00
_cell.angle_gamma   90.00
#
_symmetry.space_group_name_H-M   'P 1'
#
loop_
_entity.id
_entity.type
_entity.pdbx_description
1 polymer ?
#
loop_
_entity_poly.entity_id
_entity_poly.type
_entity_poly.pdbx_seq_one_letter_code
_entity_poly.pdbx_strand_id
1 'polypeptide(L)'
;QVKTEVNVLKTLSKHEQSATASRKEEVKRGLAKLGIQCDDKVPNIAVLGSGGGLRAMIALYGTLVELKKCNLLDCVMYLLGVSGSTWCMSSIYKTEDWANKIEILEKNQSEKLVQGQWNLIKAKKAVLEAAREENYSLTDFWSYFIILKMKLKYFDGVTEAVDMSLSGLWGMVEVRKAWRSVVHEVVKGRT
;
A
#
# COMPACT_ATOMS: atom_id res chain seq x y z
N GLN A 1 -22.84 20.49 19.61
CA GLN A 1 -23.32 19.23 18.98
C GLN A 1 -22.18 18.21 19.07
N VAL A 2 -22.41 17.06 19.69
CA VAL A 2 -21.38 16.01 19.78
C VAL A 2 -21.20 15.40 18.40
N LYS A 3 -20.00 15.55 17.82
CA LYS A 3 -19.64 14.93 16.55
C LYS A 3 -19.45 13.43 16.81
N THR A 4 -20.41 12.61 16.41
CA THR A 4 -20.29 11.16 16.52
C THR A 4 -19.12 10.69 15.64
N GLU A 5 -18.20 9.91 16.20
CA GLU A 5 -16.99 9.44 15.49
C GLU A 5 -17.31 8.39 14.39
N VAL A 6 -18.47 7.75 14.48
CA VAL A 6 -18.93 6.69 13.57
C VAL A 6 -20.12 7.17 12.74
N ASN A 7 -20.00 7.08 11.42
CA ASN A 7 -21.07 7.37 10.47
C ASN A 7 -21.74 6.08 10.00
N VAL A 8 -23.00 5.87 10.36
CA VAL A 8 -23.81 4.75 9.85
C VAL A 8 -24.71 5.29 8.73
N LEU A 9 -24.32 5.05 7.49
CA LEU A 9 -25.01 5.53 6.30
C LEU A 9 -25.36 4.36 5.37
N LYS A 10 -26.51 4.45 4.69
CA LYS A 10 -26.92 3.49 3.64
C LYS A 10 -26.44 3.91 2.23
N THR A 11 -25.80 5.07 2.14
CA THR A 11 -25.35 5.71 0.90
C THR A 11 -23.88 6.09 1.00
N LEU A 12 -23.27 6.46 -0.13
CA LEU A 12 -21.91 7.00 -0.16
C LEU A 12 -21.77 8.22 0.75
N SER A 13 -20.56 8.43 1.26
CA SER A 13 -20.25 9.64 2.04
C SER A 13 -20.40 10.89 1.17
N LYS A 14 -20.67 12.06 1.79
CA LYS A 14 -20.76 13.34 1.05
C LYS A 14 -19.51 13.64 0.23
N HIS A 15 -18.33 13.30 0.78
CA HIS A 15 -17.05 13.49 0.10
C HIS A 15 -16.94 12.61 -1.16
N GLU A 16 -17.35 11.34 -1.06
CA GLU A 16 -17.31 10.42 -2.19
C GLU A 16 -18.36 10.78 -3.26
N GLN A 17 -19.55 11.26 -2.87
CA GLN A 17 -20.52 11.80 -3.81
C GLN A 17 -19.95 13.00 -4.58
N SER A 18 -19.28 13.92 -3.90
CA SER A 18 -18.64 15.07 -4.55
C SER A 18 -17.49 14.66 -5.45
N ALA A 19 -16.65 13.72 -5.00
CA ALA A 19 -15.51 13.23 -5.77
C ALA A 19 -15.96 12.49 -7.03
N THR A 20 -16.99 11.65 -6.93
CA THR A 20 -17.54 10.92 -8.08
C THR A 20 -18.26 11.84 -9.06
N ALA A 21 -18.98 12.85 -8.58
CA ALA A 21 -19.59 13.87 -9.45
C ALA A 21 -18.52 14.63 -10.25
N SER A 22 -17.46 15.10 -9.59
CA SER A 22 -16.33 15.77 -10.26
C SER A 22 -15.61 14.83 -11.24
N ARG A 23 -15.36 13.58 -10.83
CA ARG A 23 -14.66 12.59 -11.67
C ARG A 23 -15.47 12.18 -12.90
N LYS A 24 -16.81 12.15 -12.84
CA LYS A 24 -17.66 11.81 -13.99
C LYS A 24 -17.44 12.75 -15.18
N GLU A 25 -17.17 14.03 -14.93
CA GLU A 25 -16.83 14.97 -16.00
C GLU A 25 -15.50 14.64 -16.69
N GLU A 26 -14.50 14.18 -15.94
CA GLU A 26 -13.25 13.69 -16.52
C GLU A 26 -13.45 12.39 -17.30
N VAL A 27 -14.25 11.46 -16.75
CA VAL A 27 -14.56 10.20 -17.43
C VAL A 27 -15.29 10.46 -18.74
N LYS A 28 -16.24 11.39 -18.75
CA LYS A 28 -16.95 11.84 -19.96
C LYS A 28 -15.98 12.40 -20.99
N ARG A 29 -15.04 13.26 -20.58
CA ARG A 29 -13.97 13.77 -21.46
C ARG A 29 -13.07 12.65 -21.99
N GLY A 30 -12.68 11.71 -21.13
CA GLY A 30 -11.86 10.56 -21.50
C GLY A 30 -12.54 9.69 -22.56
N LEU A 31 -13.81 9.34 -22.34
CA LEU A 31 -14.61 8.55 -23.27
C LEU A 31 -14.80 9.26 -24.61
N ALA A 32 -15.03 10.58 -24.59
CA ALA A 32 -15.15 11.37 -25.82
C ALA A 32 -13.86 11.34 -26.67
N LYS A 33 -12.67 11.33 -26.05
CA LYS A 33 -11.38 11.15 -26.76
C LYS A 33 -11.27 9.79 -27.45
N LEU A 34 -11.99 8.79 -26.96
CA LEU A 34 -12.08 7.44 -27.55
C LEU A 34 -13.22 7.31 -28.56
N GLY A 35 -13.92 8.40 -28.88
CA GLY A 35 -15.07 8.41 -29.80
C GLY A 35 -16.38 7.95 -29.16
N ILE A 36 -16.42 7.77 -27.83
CA ILE A 36 -17.62 7.36 -27.09
C ILE A 36 -18.26 8.60 -26.49
N GLN A 37 -19.35 9.07 -27.11
CA GLN A 37 -20.13 10.19 -26.57
C GLN A 37 -21.05 9.69 -25.46
N CYS A 38 -21.08 10.39 -24.33
CA CYS A 38 -21.99 10.12 -23.23
C CYS A 38 -22.80 11.38 -22.93
N ASP A 39 -24.12 11.25 -22.91
CA ASP A 39 -25.03 12.33 -22.47
C ASP A 39 -25.00 12.43 -20.94
N ASP A 40 -26.13 12.22 -20.27
CA ASP A 40 -26.24 12.28 -18.80
C ASP A 40 -25.83 10.97 -18.11
N LYS A 41 -25.65 9.90 -18.89
CA LYS A 41 -25.36 8.55 -18.38
C LYS A 41 -23.90 8.17 -18.61
N VAL A 42 -23.00 8.75 -17.82
CA VAL A 42 -21.58 8.37 -17.80
C VAL A 42 -21.39 7.06 -17.02
N PRO A 43 -20.73 6.03 -17.60
CA PRO A 43 -20.52 4.76 -16.93
C PRO A 43 -19.48 4.87 -15.80
N ASN A 44 -19.68 4.09 -14.73
CA ASN A 44 -18.67 3.92 -13.69
C ASN A 44 -17.76 2.75 -14.06
N ILE A 45 -16.55 3.04 -14.53
CA ILE A 45 -15.57 2.02 -14.90
C ILE A 45 -14.62 1.81 -13.71
N ALA A 46 -14.43 0.55 -13.30
CA ALA A 46 -13.51 0.20 -12.21
C ALA A 46 -12.37 -0.69 -12.71
N VAL A 47 -11.17 -0.45 -12.20
CA VAL A 47 -10.00 -1.33 -12.37
C VAL A 47 -9.77 -2.07 -11.06
N LEU A 48 -9.66 -3.40 -11.12
CA LEU A 48 -9.55 -4.26 -9.94
C LEU A 48 -8.21 -4.98 -9.93
N GLY A 49 -7.33 -4.57 -9.02
CA GLY A 49 -6.05 -5.21 -8.74
C GLY A 49 -6.17 -6.41 -7.81
N SER A 50 -5.69 -7.57 -8.25
CA SER A 50 -5.71 -8.80 -7.45
C SER A 50 -4.59 -8.87 -6.41
N GLY A 51 -4.67 -9.86 -5.52
CA GLY A 51 -3.55 -10.19 -4.64
C GLY A 51 -2.46 -10.99 -5.34
N GLY A 52 -1.29 -11.09 -4.70
CA GLY A 52 -0.13 -11.82 -5.27
C GLY A 52 1.22 -11.20 -4.99
N GLY A 53 1.33 -10.41 -3.91
CA GLY A 53 2.56 -9.75 -3.52
C GLY A 53 3.20 -8.93 -4.64
N LEU A 54 4.52 -9.08 -4.82
CA LEU A 54 5.28 -8.25 -5.75
C LEU A 54 4.83 -8.42 -7.21
N ARG A 55 4.40 -9.63 -7.60
CA ARG A 55 3.87 -9.90 -8.93
C ARG A 55 2.65 -9.03 -9.21
N ALA A 56 1.70 -8.99 -8.28
CA ALA A 56 0.49 -8.19 -8.44
C ALA A 56 0.78 -6.68 -8.44
N MET A 57 1.79 -6.25 -7.67
CA MET A 57 2.26 -4.86 -7.68
C MET A 57 2.83 -4.47 -9.07
N ILE A 58 3.75 -5.26 -9.61
CA ILE A 58 4.37 -5.01 -10.93
C ILE A 58 3.31 -5.07 -12.04
N ALA A 59 2.42 -6.08 -12.01
CA ALA A 59 1.34 -6.23 -12.98
C ALA A 59 0.39 -5.02 -12.96
N LEU A 60 0.06 -4.48 -11.78
CA LEU A 60 -0.80 -3.31 -11.69
C LEU A 60 -0.12 -2.05 -12.22
N TYR A 61 1.17 -1.85 -11.93
CA TYR A 61 1.94 -0.75 -12.54
C TYR A 61 1.91 -0.81 -14.07
N GLY A 62 2.24 -1.96 -14.66
CA GLY A 62 2.20 -2.15 -16.11
C GLY A 62 0.80 -1.91 -16.69
N THR A 63 -0.24 -2.39 -16.00
CA THR A 63 -1.63 -2.16 -16.40
C THR A 63 -1.99 -0.67 -16.40
N LEU A 64 -1.62 0.08 -15.35
CA LEU A 64 -1.91 1.51 -15.28
C LEU A 64 -1.14 2.32 -16.33
N VAL A 65 0.11 1.94 -16.63
CA VAL A 65 0.90 2.52 -17.72
C VAL A 65 0.20 2.29 -19.06
N GLU A 66 -0.23 1.07 -19.34
CA GLU A 66 -0.88 0.76 -20.62
C GLU A 66 -2.24 1.45 -20.74
N LEU A 67 -3.04 1.47 -19.67
CA LEU A 67 -4.29 2.23 -19.64
C LEU A 67 -4.06 3.72 -19.91
N LYS A 68 -2.95 4.30 -19.43
CA LYS A 68 -2.64 5.70 -19.74
C LYS A 68 -2.29 5.88 -21.22
N LYS A 69 -1.46 5.01 -21.79
CA LYS A 69 -1.09 5.04 -23.21
C LYS A 69 -2.29 4.88 -24.15
N CYS A 70 -3.26 4.06 -23.76
CA CYS A 70 -4.50 3.88 -24.50
C CYS A 70 -5.55 4.97 -24.23
N ASN A 71 -5.25 6.02 -23.46
CA ASN A 71 -6.21 7.04 -23.01
C ASN A 71 -7.41 6.48 -22.21
N LEU A 72 -7.30 5.27 -21.67
CA LEU A 72 -8.34 4.61 -20.88
C LEU A 72 -8.27 4.97 -19.40
N LEU A 73 -7.10 5.35 -18.88
CA LEU A 73 -6.94 5.66 -17.45
C LEU A 73 -7.81 6.84 -17.00
N ASP A 74 -8.00 7.84 -17.86
CA ASP A 74 -8.87 8.99 -17.58
C ASP A 74 -10.36 8.59 -17.53
N CYS A 75 -10.72 7.45 -18.13
CA CYS A 75 -12.08 6.90 -18.11
C CYS A 75 -12.38 6.10 -16.81
N VAL A 76 -11.38 5.81 -15.99
CA VAL A 76 -11.54 5.01 -14.76
C VAL A 76 -12.12 5.88 -13.64
N MET A 77 -13.21 5.40 -13.04
CA MET A 77 -13.85 5.97 -11.84
C MET A 77 -13.20 5.47 -10.56
N TYR A 78 -13.00 4.15 -10.44
CA TYR A 78 -12.45 3.54 -9.24
C TYR A 78 -11.24 2.67 -9.57
N LEU A 79 -10.16 2.87 -8.83
CA LEU A 79 -9.06 1.94 -8.77
C LEU A 79 -9.15 1.19 -7.44
N LEU A 80 -9.41 -0.10 -7.51
CA LEU A 80 -9.55 -1.00 -6.38
C LEU A 80 -8.39 -1.97 -6.38
N GLY A 81 -7.99 -2.45 -5.20
CA GLY A 81 -6.94 -3.45 -5.11
C GLY A 81 -6.85 -4.10 -3.75
N VAL A 82 -6.32 -5.31 -3.72
CA VAL A 82 -6.06 -6.07 -2.49
C VAL A 82 -4.62 -6.58 -2.45
N SER A 83 -4.08 -6.81 -1.24
CA SER A 83 -2.74 -7.38 -1.04
C SER A 83 -1.67 -6.68 -1.89
N GLY A 84 -0.96 -7.38 -2.78
CA GLY A 84 0.13 -6.81 -3.59
C GLY A 84 -0.24 -5.57 -4.42
N SER A 85 -1.46 -5.51 -4.96
CA SER A 85 -1.93 -4.33 -5.69
C SER A 85 -2.05 -3.09 -4.79
N THR A 86 -2.31 -3.26 -3.49
CA THR A 86 -2.35 -2.11 -2.57
C THR A 86 -0.97 -1.49 -2.39
N TRP A 87 0.11 -2.23 -2.64
CA TRP A 87 1.47 -1.70 -2.55
C TRP A 87 1.73 -0.70 -3.69
N CYS A 88 1.32 -1.04 -4.92
CA CYS A 88 1.33 -0.14 -6.07
C CYS A 88 0.49 1.11 -5.79
N MET A 89 -0.78 0.93 -5.39
CA MET A 89 -1.69 2.03 -5.06
C MET A 89 -1.10 2.94 -3.98
N SER A 90 -0.61 2.39 -2.86
CA SER A 90 -0.02 3.16 -1.77
C SER A 90 1.28 3.89 -2.15
N SER A 91 1.93 3.48 -3.24
CA SER A 91 3.12 4.12 -3.77
C SER A 91 2.75 5.29 -4.68
N ILE A 92 1.84 5.07 -5.64
CA ILE A 92 1.46 6.10 -6.61
C ILE A 92 0.60 7.21 -5.98
N TYR A 93 -0.30 6.90 -5.04
CA TYR A 93 -1.16 7.91 -4.41
C TYR A 93 -0.41 8.91 -3.52
N LYS A 94 0.89 8.69 -3.26
CA LYS A 94 1.75 9.68 -2.58
C LYS A 94 2.18 10.84 -3.48
N THR A 95 2.07 10.67 -4.78
CA THR A 95 2.49 11.66 -5.77
C THR A 95 1.26 12.38 -6.29
N GLU A 96 1.22 13.69 -6.13
CA GLU A 96 0.24 14.52 -6.82
C GLU A 96 0.39 14.36 -8.33
N ASP A 97 -0.76 14.26 -9.01
CA ASP A 97 -0.83 14.01 -10.45
C ASP A 97 -0.10 12.72 -10.90
N TRP A 98 -0.18 11.67 -10.08
CA TRP A 98 0.45 10.39 -10.38
C TRP A 98 0.00 9.78 -11.72
N ALA A 99 -1.23 10.05 -12.16
CA ALA A 99 -1.79 9.48 -13.38
C ALA A 99 -1.05 9.96 -14.63
N ASN A 100 -0.59 11.22 -14.66
CA ASN A 100 0.27 11.74 -15.73
C ASN A 100 1.74 11.32 -15.56
N LYS A 101 2.16 10.94 -14.35
CA LYS A 101 3.54 10.52 -14.03
C LYS A 101 3.70 9.01 -13.97
N ILE A 102 2.70 8.22 -14.34
CA ILE A 102 2.65 6.78 -14.06
C ILE A 102 3.82 6.02 -14.69
N GLU A 103 4.27 6.41 -15.88
CA GLU A 103 5.44 5.80 -16.55
C GLU A 103 6.75 6.05 -15.79
N ILE A 104 6.93 7.27 -15.29
CA ILE A 104 8.10 7.61 -14.46
C ILE A 104 8.05 6.86 -13.13
N LEU A 105 6.85 6.77 -12.53
CA LEU A 105 6.65 6.06 -11.26
C LEU A 105 6.89 4.56 -11.39
N GLU A 106 6.44 3.94 -12.48
CA GLU A 106 6.71 2.53 -12.79
C GLU A 106 8.21 2.28 -12.95
N LYS A 107 8.89 3.08 -13.78
CA LYS A 107 10.33 2.95 -14.00
C LYS A 107 11.12 3.10 -12.70
N ASN A 108 10.83 4.16 -11.93
CA ASN A 108 11.48 4.38 -10.63
C ASN A 108 11.22 3.22 -9.66
N GLN A 109 10.04 2.62 -9.70
CA GLN A 109 9.72 1.48 -8.85
C GLN A 109 10.44 0.22 -9.31
N SER A 110 10.54 -0.02 -10.62
CA SER A 110 11.30 -1.14 -11.20
C SER A 110 12.79 -1.04 -10.82
N GLU A 111 13.39 0.14 -11.00
CA GLU A 111 14.78 0.40 -10.60
C GLU A 111 15.00 0.15 -9.10
N LYS A 112 14.08 0.61 -8.24
CA LYS A 112 14.12 0.34 -6.79
C LYS A 112 14.03 -1.14 -6.47
N LEU A 113 13.23 -1.91 -7.20
CA LEU A 113 13.09 -3.35 -6.93
C LEU A 113 14.33 -4.14 -7.34
N VAL A 114 15.04 -3.69 -8.38
CA VAL A 114 16.26 -4.32 -8.88
C VAL A 114 17.50 -3.89 -8.08
N GLN A 115 17.64 -2.59 -7.82
CA GLN A 115 18.85 -1.98 -7.26
C GLN A 115 18.71 -1.59 -5.78
N GLY A 116 17.51 -1.65 -5.22
CA GLY A 116 17.23 -1.23 -3.86
C GLY A 116 17.96 -2.10 -2.83
N GLN A 117 18.74 -1.44 -1.98
CA GLN A 117 19.40 -2.08 -0.85
C GLN A 117 18.42 -2.20 0.33
N TRP A 118 18.52 -3.29 1.10
CA TRP A 118 17.75 -3.41 2.33
C TRP A 118 18.41 -2.59 3.43
N ASN A 119 17.66 -1.66 4.02
CA ASN A 119 18.08 -1.04 5.27
C ASN A 119 17.63 -1.89 6.47
N LEU A 120 18.37 -2.97 6.72
CA LEU A 120 18.10 -3.93 7.80
C LEU A 120 18.18 -3.29 9.19
N ILE A 121 19.08 -2.32 9.37
CA ILE A 121 19.24 -1.61 10.65
C ILE A 121 17.96 -0.86 10.99
N LYS A 122 17.43 -0.09 10.03
CA LYS A 122 16.19 0.64 10.20
C LYS A 122 14.99 -0.27 10.41
N ALA A 123 14.90 -1.36 9.64
CA ALA A 123 13.84 -2.36 9.82
C ALA A 123 13.89 -2.97 11.23
N LYS A 124 15.08 -3.37 11.71
CA LYS A 124 15.27 -3.90 13.05
C LYS A 124 14.88 -2.88 14.13
N LYS A 125 15.31 -1.63 14.00
CA LYS A 125 14.97 -0.57 14.97
C LYS A 125 13.45 -0.37 15.06
N ALA A 126 12.78 -0.25 13.91
CA ALA A 126 11.34 -0.05 13.87
C ALA A 126 10.56 -1.27 14.44
N VAL A 127 11.02 -2.49 14.18
CA VAL A 127 10.43 -3.69 14.78
C VAL A 127 10.63 -3.73 16.29
N LEU A 128 11.81 -3.38 16.79
CA LEU A 128 12.08 -3.35 18.24
C LEU A 128 11.26 -2.28 18.95
N GLU A 129 11.01 -1.15 18.29
CA GLU A 129 10.13 -0.09 18.79
C GLU A 129 8.67 -0.57 18.83
N ALA A 130 8.16 -1.12 17.73
CA ALA A 130 6.80 -1.65 17.66
C ALA A 130 6.58 -2.82 18.64
N ALA A 131 7.60 -3.62 18.94
CA ALA A 131 7.52 -4.73 19.90
C ALA A 131 7.29 -4.27 21.35
N ARG A 132 7.39 -2.97 21.65
CA ARG A 132 7.06 -2.40 22.96
C ARG A 132 5.57 -2.11 23.12
N GLU A 133 4.84 -2.04 22.01
CA GLU A 133 3.40 -1.79 22.01
C GLU A 133 2.64 -3.08 22.37
N GLU A 134 1.58 -2.96 23.17
CA GLU A 134 0.79 -4.11 23.62
C GLU A 134 0.09 -4.86 22.47
N ASN A 135 -0.14 -4.18 21.34
CA ASN A 135 -0.81 -4.71 20.16
C ASN A 135 0.17 -5.22 19.08
N TYR A 136 1.46 -5.37 19.40
CA TYR A 136 2.46 -5.87 18.45
C TYR A 136 2.08 -7.24 17.88
N SER A 137 2.26 -7.38 16.57
CA SER A 137 1.91 -8.59 15.83
C SER A 137 2.93 -8.95 14.75
N LEU A 138 2.76 -10.14 14.15
CA LEU A 138 3.53 -10.54 12.99
C LEU A 138 3.30 -9.62 11.77
N THR A 139 2.18 -8.89 11.73
CA THR A 139 1.90 -7.90 10.69
C THR A 139 2.85 -6.72 10.80
N ASP A 140 3.18 -6.29 12.02
CA ASP A 140 4.16 -5.22 12.27
C ASP A 140 5.53 -5.67 11.80
N PHE A 141 5.98 -6.85 12.25
CA PHE A 141 7.22 -7.47 11.77
C PHE A 141 7.27 -7.52 10.23
N TRP A 142 6.22 -8.05 9.60
CA TRP A 142 6.14 -8.17 8.15
C TRP A 142 6.17 -6.79 7.46
N SER A 143 5.49 -5.78 8.01
CA SER A 143 5.45 -4.44 7.44
C SER A 143 6.84 -3.79 7.44
N TYR A 144 7.58 -3.89 8.55
CA TYR A 144 8.90 -3.28 8.65
C TYR A 144 9.97 -4.04 7.86
N PHE A 145 9.84 -5.34 7.63
CA PHE A 145 10.84 -6.07 6.83
C PHE A 145 10.51 -6.13 5.33
N ILE A 146 9.25 -6.35 4.96
CA ILE A 146 8.84 -6.52 3.56
C ILE A 146 8.49 -5.20 2.89
N ILE A 147 7.76 -4.30 3.57
CA ILE A 147 7.37 -3.01 2.97
C ILE A 147 8.53 -2.01 2.97
N LEU A 148 9.45 -2.04 3.96
CA LEU A 148 10.64 -1.16 3.93
C LEU A 148 11.57 -1.48 2.76
N LYS A 149 11.75 -2.76 2.40
CA LYS A 149 12.45 -3.12 1.15
C LYS A 149 11.81 -2.43 -0.07
N MET A 150 10.49 -2.38 -0.12
CA MET A 150 9.74 -1.84 -1.26
C MET A 150 9.63 -0.31 -1.28
N LYS A 151 9.84 0.38 -0.14
CA LYS A 151 9.57 1.83 0.05
C LYS A 151 10.80 2.74 0.24
N LEU A 152 12.03 2.36 -0.11
CA LEU A 152 13.21 3.19 0.20
C LEU A 152 13.39 4.44 -0.70
N LYS A 153 12.76 5.54 -0.28
CA LYS A 153 13.37 6.79 0.21
C LYS A 153 12.27 7.57 0.97
N TYR A 154 12.63 8.34 2.00
CA TYR A 154 11.74 9.14 2.87
C TYR A 154 11.20 8.49 4.15
N PHE A 155 12.14 8.10 5.00
CA PHE A 155 12.08 8.53 6.41
C PHE A 155 13.53 8.91 6.72
N ASP A 156 13.88 10.17 6.44
CA ASP A 156 15.21 10.70 6.76
C ASP A 156 15.34 10.93 8.26
N GLY A 157 16.54 10.69 8.77
CA GLY A 157 16.94 10.93 10.15
C GLY A 157 17.37 9.67 10.89
N VAL A 158 18.60 9.69 11.38
CA VAL A 158 19.30 8.67 12.19
C VAL A 158 20.12 7.66 11.37
N THR A 159 21.33 8.12 11.07
CA THR A 159 22.54 7.31 10.92
C THR A 159 22.90 6.62 12.24
N GLU A 160 23.18 5.31 12.19
CA GLU A 160 24.29 4.67 12.92
C GLU A 160 24.39 3.20 12.48
N ALA A 161 25.59 2.81 12.02
CA ALA A 161 25.91 1.44 11.68
C ALA A 161 26.26 0.68 12.96
N VAL A 162 25.54 -0.39 13.26
CA VAL A 162 25.93 -1.35 14.30
C VAL A 162 25.97 -2.73 13.67
N ASP A 163 27.12 -3.39 13.86
CA ASP A 163 27.44 -4.73 13.36
C ASP A 163 26.48 -5.80 13.94
N MET A 164 26.04 -6.73 13.08
CA MET A 164 25.05 -7.77 13.41
C MET A 164 25.72 -9.15 13.34
N SER A 165 26.41 -9.52 14.42
CA SER A 165 26.95 -10.87 14.59
C SER A 165 25.86 -11.91 14.86
N LEU A 166 26.20 -13.20 14.66
CA LEU A 166 25.32 -14.37 14.86
C LEU A 166 24.60 -14.38 16.23
N SER A 167 25.18 -13.77 17.26
CA SER A 167 24.58 -13.67 18.60
C SER A 167 23.32 -12.80 18.62
N GLY A 168 23.28 -11.73 17.81
CA GLY A 168 22.12 -10.84 17.72
C GLY A 168 20.90 -11.50 17.04
N LEU A 169 21.15 -12.36 16.05
CA LEU A 169 20.11 -13.20 15.43
C LEU A 169 19.62 -14.28 16.39
N TRP A 170 20.52 -14.87 17.17
CA TRP A 170 20.20 -15.88 18.17
C TRP A 170 19.31 -15.33 19.30
N GLY A 171 19.59 -14.12 19.78
CA GLY A 171 18.74 -13.45 20.78
C GLY A 171 17.28 -13.26 20.34
N MET A 172 17.04 -13.00 19.05
CA MET A 172 15.68 -12.85 18.50
C MET A 172 14.94 -14.20 18.42
N VAL A 173 15.65 -15.30 18.17
CA VAL A 173 15.06 -16.65 18.19
C VAL A 173 14.68 -17.07 19.61
N GLU A 174 15.50 -16.71 20.60
CA GLU A 174 15.21 -16.98 22.01
C GLU A 174 14.00 -16.17 22.52
N VAL A 175 13.88 -14.90 22.14
CA VAL A 175 12.66 -14.12 22.42
C VAL A 175 11.41 -14.80 21.84
N ARG A 176 11.50 -15.38 20.63
CA ARG A 176 10.40 -16.14 20.02
C ARG A 176 10.09 -17.46 20.73
N LYS A 177 11.08 -18.12 21.34
CA LYS A 177 10.87 -19.33 22.16
C LYS A 177 10.22 -18.97 23.50
N ALA A 178 10.71 -17.93 24.16
CA ALA A 178 10.12 -17.40 25.40
C ALA A 178 8.66 -16.99 25.18
N TRP A 179 8.37 -16.29 24.09
CA TRP A 179 7.00 -15.88 23.76
C TRP A 179 6.06 -17.06 23.48
N ARG A 180 6.54 -18.09 22.77
CA ARG A 180 5.77 -19.34 22.58
C ARG A 180 5.50 -20.09 23.88
N SER A 181 6.45 -20.07 24.82
CA SER A 181 6.26 -20.69 26.13
C SER A 181 5.18 -19.96 26.93
N VAL A 182 5.22 -18.62 26.96
CA VAL A 182 4.23 -17.80 27.68
C VAL A 182 2.84 -17.97 27.09
N VAL A 183 2.71 -17.98 25.76
CA VAL A 183 1.41 -18.20 25.10
C VAL A 183 0.88 -19.63 25.37
N HIS A 184 1.74 -20.64 25.36
CA HIS A 184 1.33 -22.01 25.71
C HIS A 184 0.88 -22.16 27.17
N GLU A 185 1.55 -21.50 28.11
CA GLU A 185 1.19 -21.46 29.53
C GLU A 185 -0.18 -20.77 29.74
N VAL A 186 -0.40 -19.62 29.09
CA VAL A 186 -1.67 -18.88 29.16
C VAL A 186 -2.84 -19.67 28.56
N VAL A 187 -2.60 -20.49 27.53
CA VAL A 187 -3.62 -21.35 26.92
C VAL A 187 -3.96 -22.55 27.81
N LYS A 188 -2.99 -23.12 28.54
CA LYS A 188 -3.23 -24.22 29.49
C LYS A 188 -3.91 -23.79 30.79
N GLY A 189 -3.69 -22.55 31.25
CA GLY A 189 -4.35 -22.02 32.45
C GLY A 189 -5.83 -21.65 32.29
N ARG A 190 -6.42 -21.84 31.10
CA ARG A 190 -7.84 -21.54 30.79
C ARG A 190 -8.67 -22.79 30.45
N THR A 191 -8.15 -23.98 30.73
CA THR A 191 -8.87 -25.27 30.70
C THR A 191 -8.78 -25.93 32.05
#